data_AF-A0A7J4FSL5-F1
#
_entry.id   AF-A0A7J4FSL5-F1
#
_cell.length_a   1.000
_cell.length_b   1.000
_cell.length_c   1.000
_cell.angle_alpha   90.00
_cell.angle_beta   90.00
_cell.angle_gamma   90.00
#
_symmetry.space_group_name_H-M   'P 1'
#
loop_
_entity.id
_entity.type
_entity.pdbx_description
1 polymer ?
#
loop_
_entity_poly.entity_id
_entity_poly.type
_entity_poly.pdbx_seq_one_letter_code
_entity_poly.pdbx_strand_id
1 'polypeptide(L)'
;GLVDDPCAIDISDALQDAMSTLGVTRETPGLCVLTDAGYAIVDGNTTECCIRTIERITGCSISDGSLLPVHRSVDKPLWFVIFDNETKDCVYAVYENGAFTATKVNIDGENATTSDGWNAMKTALGSDAFSIITIANAWSYGAPDNFLKCSEFHNHICPGLSSGYLIAEYIGENYPLGAGESYTWIGCPNWCKEDAIQVLLDLTPGKKSLVVKQRPGELFVKEKPFAGILIIWNDTTKLGRGVAFQYDWGETCNLSDVNLSDFKPSGGKANPLFWTTRIKASFGLLPYIGQPDMFVSPASDEFNVTSEQLNQVKMAGVDPYVELGVVEPTEVRGDFDGDGRVTSADALILLQAAVGKITL
;
A
#
# COMPACT_ATOMS: atom_id res chain seq x y z
N GLY A 1 -11.41 10.48 36.09
CA GLY A 1 -10.12 11.13 36.40
C GLY A 1 -9.05 10.11 36.20
N LEU A 2 -8.54 10.02 34.97
CA LEU A 2 -7.25 9.40 34.73
C LEU A 2 -6.24 10.50 35.05
N VAL A 3 -5.33 10.20 35.97
CA VAL A 3 -4.25 11.08 36.39
C VAL A 3 -3.52 11.55 35.12
N ASP A 4 -3.26 12.86 35.02
CA ASP A 4 -2.37 13.44 34.02
C ASP A 4 -0.99 12.80 34.21
N ASP A 5 -0.75 11.66 33.58
CA ASP A 5 0.60 11.15 33.43
C ASP A 5 1.31 12.12 32.50
N PRO A 6 2.30 12.90 32.98
CA PRO A 6 3.00 13.84 32.12
C PRO A 6 3.61 13.04 30.97
N CYS A 7 3.32 13.46 29.74
CA CYS A 7 3.88 12.83 28.55
C CYS A 7 5.39 12.71 28.73
N ALA A 8 5.93 11.49 28.61
CA ALA A 8 7.36 11.24 28.82
C ALA A 8 8.22 12.05 27.85
N ILE A 9 7.64 12.52 26.75
CA ILE A 9 8.27 13.28 25.69
C ILE A 9 7.46 14.57 25.49
N ASP A 10 7.98 15.70 25.94
CA ASP A 10 7.33 16.98 25.69
C ASP A 10 7.71 17.51 24.30
N ILE A 11 6.74 17.53 23.39
CA ILE A 11 6.91 18.04 22.02
C ILE A 11 6.34 19.46 21.85
N SER A 12 5.90 20.10 22.94
CA SER A 12 5.13 21.35 22.89
C SER A 12 5.92 22.50 22.27
N ASP A 13 7.17 22.69 22.68
CA ASP A 13 8.04 23.77 22.18
C ASP A 13 8.34 23.57 20.68
N ALA A 14 8.67 22.34 20.28
CA ALA A 14 8.93 22.02 18.87
C ALA A 14 7.71 22.28 17.97
N LEU A 15 6.50 21.97 18.44
CA LEU A 15 5.27 22.28 17.71
C LEU A 15 5.03 23.79 17.61
N GLN A 16 5.22 24.54 18.70
CA GLN A 16 5.06 26.00 18.71
C GLN A 16 6.06 26.69 17.78
N ASP A 17 7.32 26.25 17.79
CA ASP A 17 8.37 26.73 16.90
C ASP A 17 8.04 26.42 15.44
N ALA A 18 7.52 25.23 15.14
CA ALA A 18 7.08 24.84 13.81
C ALA A 18 5.90 25.70 13.31
N MET A 19 4.88 25.92 14.14
CA MET A 19 3.75 26.80 13.84
C MET A 19 4.21 28.24 13.60
N SER A 20 5.11 28.76 14.45
CA SER A 20 5.70 30.10 14.29
C SER A 20 6.53 30.21 13.01
N THR A 21 7.26 29.16 12.64
CA THR A 21 8.08 29.12 11.41
C THR A 21 7.21 29.13 10.15
N LEU A 22 6.01 28.55 10.21
CA LEU A 22 5.00 28.62 9.16
C LEU A 22 4.19 29.93 9.20
N GLY A 23 4.19 30.64 10.32
CA GLY A 23 3.35 31.84 10.51
C GLY A 23 1.87 31.50 10.71
N VAL A 24 1.58 30.31 11.22
CA VAL A 24 0.21 29.80 11.41
C VAL A 24 -0.16 29.71 12.88
N THR A 25 -1.46 29.61 13.14
CA THR A 25 -2.06 29.51 14.49
C THR A 25 -2.98 28.30 14.55
N ARG A 26 -3.43 27.93 15.75
CA ARG A 26 -4.41 26.85 15.94
C ARG A 26 -5.68 27.05 15.11
N GLU A 27 -6.05 28.30 14.87
CA GLU A 27 -7.25 28.70 14.15
C GLU A 27 -7.01 28.83 12.63
N THR A 28 -5.77 28.64 12.15
CA THR A 28 -5.46 28.67 10.73
C THR A 28 -6.16 27.49 10.03
N PRO A 29 -7.03 27.75 9.03
CA PRO A 29 -7.69 26.68 8.30
C PRO A 29 -6.69 25.96 7.39
N GLY A 30 -7.01 24.72 6.99
CA GLY A 30 -6.21 24.00 6.00
C GLY A 30 -4.87 23.48 6.52
N LEU A 31 -4.72 23.30 7.84
CA LEU A 31 -3.57 22.61 8.41
C LEU A 31 -3.78 21.09 8.42
N CYS A 32 -2.74 20.36 8.04
CA CYS A 32 -2.64 18.92 8.23
C CYS A 32 -1.37 18.58 9.00
N VAL A 33 -1.48 17.66 9.94
CA VAL A 33 -0.34 17.13 10.68
C VAL A 33 -0.16 15.65 10.38
N LEU A 34 1.04 15.29 9.96
CA LEU A 34 1.47 13.90 9.85
C LEU A 34 2.41 13.59 11.02
N THR A 35 2.33 12.40 11.60
CA THR A 35 3.25 11.99 12.68
C THR A 35 3.32 10.48 12.77
N ASP A 36 4.43 9.93 13.27
CA ASP A 36 4.48 8.52 13.71
C ASP A 36 4.28 8.35 15.22
N ALA A 37 3.84 9.40 15.92
CA ALA A 37 3.40 9.31 17.29
C ALA A 37 2.32 8.22 17.45
N GLY A 38 2.46 7.40 18.49
CA GLY A 38 1.70 6.16 18.69
C GLY A 38 2.35 4.91 18.11
N TYR A 39 3.42 5.05 17.31
CA TYR A 39 4.25 3.94 16.86
C TYR A 39 5.69 4.05 17.38
N ALA A 40 6.32 5.21 17.24
CA ALA A 40 7.70 5.41 17.68
C ALA A 40 7.85 5.24 19.20
N ILE A 41 8.97 4.64 19.62
CA ILE A 41 9.37 4.54 21.04
C ILE A 41 10.57 5.46 21.27
N VAL A 42 10.49 6.32 22.29
CA VAL A 42 11.58 7.22 22.67
C VAL A 42 11.99 6.94 24.11
N ASP A 43 13.27 6.61 24.31
CA ASP A 43 13.84 6.31 25.63
C ASP A 43 13.03 5.24 26.40
N GLY A 44 12.45 4.27 25.68
CA GLY A 44 11.63 3.19 26.23
C GLY A 44 10.16 3.55 26.49
N ASN A 45 9.73 4.78 26.16
CA ASN A 45 8.37 5.25 26.34
C ASN A 45 7.60 5.28 25.02
N THR A 46 6.32 4.94 25.07
CA THR A 46 5.40 5.07 23.94
C THR A 46 5.02 6.55 23.71
N THR A 47 4.53 6.87 22.52
CA THR A 47 4.37 8.26 22.04
C THR A 47 2.91 8.69 21.84
N GLU A 48 1.91 7.93 22.28
CA GLU A 48 0.50 8.27 22.09
C GLU A 48 0.11 9.59 22.77
N CYS A 49 0.80 9.96 23.86
CA CYS A 49 0.58 11.23 24.53
C CYS A 49 0.93 12.45 23.64
N CYS A 50 1.85 12.28 22.69
CA CYS A 50 2.21 13.31 21.71
C CYS A 50 1.01 13.66 20.80
N ILE A 51 0.15 12.70 20.47
CA ILE A 51 -1.06 12.92 19.65
C ILE A 51 -1.94 13.98 20.33
N ARG A 52 -2.19 13.84 21.64
CA ARG A 52 -2.99 14.81 22.39
C ARG A 52 -2.34 16.20 22.42
N THR A 53 -1.02 16.26 22.53
CA THR A 53 -0.27 17.53 22.50
C THR A 53 -0.39 18.20 21.14
N ILE A 54 -0.29 17.45 20.04
CA ILE A 54 -0.53 17.93 18.68
C ILE A 54 -1.94 18.52 18.59
N GLU A 55 -2.97 17.75 18.95
CA GLU A 55 -4.37 18.21 18.90
C GLU A 55 -4.60 19.50 19.69
N ARG A 56 -3.94 19.64 20.85
CA ARG A 56 -4.03 20.82 21.72
C ARG A 56 -3.26 22.04 21.19
N ILE A 57 -2.21 21.86 20.40
CA ILE A 57 -1.41 22.99 19.92
C ILE A 57 -1.81 23.41 18.50
N THR A 58 -1.96 22.45 17.58
CA THR A 58 -2.23 22.75 16.17
C THR A 58 -3.71 22.88 15.85
N GLY A 59 -4.58 22.27 16.67
CA GLY A 59 -6.02 22.19 16.40
C GLY A 59 -6.41 21.08 15.42
N CYS A 60 -5.43 20.47 14.73
CA CYS A 60 -5.65 19.30 13.89
C CYS A 60 -6.01 18.09 14.74
N SER A 61 -6.98 17.28 14.28
CA SER A 61 -7.47 16.12 15.02
C SER A 61 -7.64 14.90 14.13
N ILE A 62 -7.57 13.71 14.73
CA ILE A 62 -7.83 12.45 14.00
C ILE A 62 -9.29 12.42 13.54
N SER A 63 -10.21 12.96 14.34
CA SER A 63 -11.65 12.96 14.05
C SER A 63 -12.02 13.86 12.86
N ASP A 64 -11.26 14.91 12.62
CA ASP A 64 -11.49 15.84 11.50
C ASP A 64 -10.62 15.50 10.28
N GLY A 65 -9.91 14.36 10.30
CA GLY A 65 -9.04 13.93 9.22
C GLY A 65 -7.82 14.82 8.99
N SER A 66 -7.51 15.74 9.90
CA SER A 66 -6.41 16.71 9.78
C SER A 66 -5.15 16.31 10.58
N LEU A 67 -5.22 15.24 11.37
CA LEU A 67 -4.07 14.59 12.01
C LEU A 67 -4.01 13.12 11.57
N LEU A 68 -2.94 12.74 10.89
CA LEU A 68 -2.75 11.42 10.30
C LEU A 68 -1.57 10.69 10.98
N PRO A 69 -1.84 9.71 11.87
CA PRO A 69 -0.82 8.84 12.44
C PRO A 69 -0.28 7.84 11.41
N VAL A 70 0.92 8.07 10.92
CA VAL A 70 1.59 7.27 9.88
C VAL A 70 2.37 6.12 10.52
N HIS A 71 2.05 4.89 10.11
CA HIS A 71 2.69 3.68 10.61
C HIS A 71 4.20 3.69 10.36
N ARG A 72 4.96 3.36 11.40
CA ARG A 72 6.42 3.28 11.35
C ARG A 72 6.94 2.19 12.28
N SER A 73 8.15 1.71 12.01
CA SER A 73 8.86 0.85 12.96
C SER A 73 9.10 1.59 14.27
N VAL A 74 8.92 0.90 15.40
CA VAL A 74 9.10 1.43 16.75
C VAL A 74 10.52 1.98 17.00
N ASP A 75 11.52 1.47 16.28
CA ASP A 75 12.94 1.85 16.40
C ASP A 75 13.31 3.10 15.59
N LYS A 76 12.35 3.72 14.91
CA LYS A 76 12.61 4.94 14.14
C LYS A 76 12.44 6.19 15.00
N PRO A 77 13.21 7.26 14.70
CA PRO A 77 13.03 8.54 15.37
C PRO A 77 11.58 9.03 15.28
N LEU A 78 11.04 9.51 16.41
CA LEU A 78 9.76 10.22 16.47
C LEU A 78 9.83 11.45 15.56
N TRP A 79 8.79 11.68 14.77
CA TRP A 79 8.69 12.87 13.93
C TRP A 79 7.26 13.39 13.82
N PHE A 80 7.16 14.65 13.42
CA PHE A 80 5.92 15.24 12.95
C PHE A 80 6.18 16.18 11.77
N VAL A 81 5.13 16.41 10.98
CA VAL A 81 5.09 17.45 9.94
C VAL A 81 3.85 18.29 10.19
N ILE A 82 4.00 19.62 10.21
CA ILE A 82 2.86 20.53 10.06
C ILE A 82 2.88 21.03 8.62
N PHE A 83 1.82 20.79 7.88
CA PHE A 83 1.64 21.18 6.48
C PHE A 83 0.54 22.23 6.37
N ASP A 84 0.85 23.33 5.69
CA ASP A 84 -0.11 24.37 5.35
C ASP A 84 -0.59 24.20 3.90
N ASN A 85 -1.88 23.93 3.74
CA ASN A 85 -2.49 23.70 2.43
C ASN A 85 -2.49 24.94 1.53
N GLU A 86 -2.49 26.15 2.09
CA GLU A 86 -2.54 27.38 1.30
C GLU A 86 -1.19 27.65 0.63
N THR A 87 -0.11 27.64 1.41
CA THR A 87 1.24 27.95 0.91
C THR A 87 1.98 26.73 0.35
N LYS A 88 1.53 25.51 0.68
CA LYS A 88 2.23 24.24 0.46
C LYS A 88 3.56 24.11 1.22
N ASP A 89 3.84 25.03 2.14
CA ASP A 89 4.97 24.92 3.05
C ASP A 89 4.66 23.87 4.12
N CYS A 90 5.69 23.12 4.52
CA CYS A 90 5.65 22.31 5.71
C CYS A 90 6.87 22.55 6.60
N VAL A 91 6.71 22.26 7.89
CA VAL A 91 7.83 22.10 8.82
C VAL A 91 7.87 20.65 9.25
N TYR A 92 8.96 19.98 8.89
CA TYR A 92 9.27 18.61 9.26
C TYR A 92 10.24 18.61 10.44
N ALA A 93 9.84 18.00 11.57
CA ALA A 93 10.64 17.94 12.79
C ALA A 93 10.91 16.48 13.19
N VAL A 94 12.17 16.17 13.51
CA VAL A 94 12.63 14.82 13.89
C VAL A 94 13.33 14.88 15.24
N TYR A 95 12.96 13.97 16.14
CA TYR A 95 13.58 13.84 17.46
C TYR A 95 14.77 12.89 17.41
N GLU A 96 15.98 13.42 17.60
CA GLU A 96 17.21 12.64 17.71
C GLU A 96 18.09 13.19 18.83
N ASN A 97 18.75 12.30 19.58
CA ASN A 97 19.71 12.67 20.62
C ASN A 97 19.19 13.69 21.66
N GLY A 98 17.91 13.60 22.03
CA GLY A 98 17.30 14.46 23.05
C GLY A 98 16.73 15.78 22.54
N ALA A 99 16.71 16.04 21.23
CA ALA A 99 16.23 17.30 20.68
C ALA A 99 15.52 17.12 19.33
N PHE A 100 14.60 18.04 19.01
CA PHE A 100 14.01 18.14 17.68
C PHE A 100 14.90 18.99 16.76
N THR A 101 15.14 18.49 15.55
CA THR A 101 15.65 19.29 14.43
C THR A 101 14.54 19.49 13.42
N ALA A 102 14.30 20.74 13.04
CA ALA A 102 13.21 21.12 12.14
C ALA A 102 13.72 21.68 10.81
N THR A 103 13.07 21.30 9.72
CA THR A 103 13.34 21.79 8.36
C THR A 103 12.05 22.34 7.76
N LYS A 104 12.06 23.61 7.34
CA LYS A 104 10.99 24.19 6.52
C LYS A 104 11.25 23.91 5.05
N VAL A 105 10.26 23.41 4.32
CA VAL A 105 10.34 23.16 2.89
C VAL A 105 8.97 23.28 2.24
N ASN A 106 8.92 23.81 1.02
CA ASN A 106 7.72 23.79 0.20
C ASN A 106 7.58 22.43 -0.49
N ILE A 107 6.46 21.76 -0.30
CA ILE A 107 6.19 20.41 -0.83
C ILE A 107 5.05 20.39 -1.85
N ASP A 108 4.86 21.49 -2.59
CA ASP A 108 3.87 21.58 -3.66
C ASP A 108 3.91 20.36 -4.59
N GLY A 109 2.75 19.73 -4.77
CA GLY A 109 2.62 18.49 -5.53
C GLY A 109 2.99 18.63 -7.01
N GLU A 110 2.75 19.79 -7.64
CA GLU A 110 3.16 20.01 -9.04
C GLU A 110 4.68 20.02 -9.14
N ASN A 111 5.35 20.75 -8.24
CA ASN A 111 6.81 20.78 -8.21
C ASN A 111 7.42 19.42 -7.85
N ALA A 112 6.79 18.66 -6.95
CA ALA A 112 7.23 17.32 -6.55
C ALA A 112 7.24 16.30 -7.71
N THR A 113 6.48 16.56 -8.79
CA THR A 113 6.48 15.72 -10.00
C THR A 113 7.65 16.00 -10.95
N THR A 114 8.46 17.02 -10.68
CA THR A 114 9.66 17.36 -11.44
C THR A 114 10.90 16.74 -10.80
N SER A 115 11.93 16.44 -11.60
CA SER A 115 13.19 15.88 -11.08
C SER A 115 13.88 16.83 -10.10
N ASP A 116 13.89 18.14 -10.41
CA ASP A 116 14.55 19.15 -9.58
C ASP A 116 13.79 19.38 -8.27
N GLY A 117 12.46 19.51 -8.34
CA GLY A 117 11.61 19.61 -7.17
C GLY A 117 11.72 18.39 -6.27
N TRP A 118 11.63 17.17 -6.84
CA TRP A 118 11.84 15.94 -6.08
C TRP A 118 13.22 15.91 -5.40
N ASN A 119 14.29 16.23 -6.11
CA ASN A 119 15.65 16.18 -5.53
C ASN A 119 15.83 17.21 -4.41
N ALA A 120 15.28 18.42 -4.56
CA ALA A 120 15.31 19.45 -3.53
C ALA A 120 14.55 18.99 -2.27
N MET A 121 13.31 18.50 -2.43
CA MET A 121 12.50 18.01 -1.31
C MET A 121 13.12 16.76 -0.67
N LYS A 122 13.70 15.85 -1.48
CA LYS A 122 14.39 14.66 -0.97
C LYS A 122 15.63 15.02 -0.15
N THR A 123 16.34 16.08 -0.54
CA THR A 123 17.48 16.61 0.22
C THR A 123 17.03 17.19 1.55
N ALA A 124 15.92 17.92 1.59
CA ALA A 124 15.39 18.54 2.79
C ALA A 124 14.75 17.54 3.79
N LEU A 125 13.99 16.57 3.29
CA LEU A 125 13.16 15.65 4.08
C LEU A 125 13.82 14.27 4.31
N GLY A 126 14.95 14.00 3.66
CA GLY A 126 15.67 12.74 3.84
C GLY A 126 14.86 11.51 3.44
N SER A 127 14.94 10.43 4.22
CA SER A 127 14.26 9.17 3.88
C SER A 127 12.74 9.29 3.75
N ASP A 128 12.14 10.21 4.49
CA ASP A 128 10.69 10.30 4.70
C ASP A 128 9.99 11.20 3.67
N ALA A 129 10.76 11.80 2.75
CA ALA A 129 10.26 12.65 1.67
C ALA A 129 9.07 12.04 0.92
N PHE A 130 9.17 10.77 0.50
CA PHE A 130 8.10 10.14 -0.29
C PHE A 130 6.80 10.00 0.52
N SER A 131 6.89 9.57 1.79
CA SER A 131 5.75 9.47 2.70
C SER A 131 5.08 10.82 2.92
N ILE A 132 5.87 11.83 3.29
CA ILE A 132 5.37 13.17 3.62
C ILE A 132 4.71 13.82 2.39
N ILE A 133 5.41 13.85 1.26
CA ILE A 133 4.94 14.50 0.04
C ILE A 133 3.66 13.84 -0.46
N THR A 134 3.62 12.50 -0.51
CA THR A 134 2.48 11.80 -1.11
C THR A 134 1.23 11.87 -0.25
N ILE A 135 1.35 11.73 1.08
CA ILE A 135 0.20 11.80 2.00
C ILE A 135 -0.31 13.23 2.13
N ALA A 136 0.56 14.21 2.38
CA ALA A 136 0.14 15.60 2.59
C ALA A 136 -0.56 16.18 1.34
N ASN A 137 -0.04 15.91 0.14
CA ASN A 137 -0.66 16.38 -1.09
C ASN A 137 -1.95 15.62 -1.43
N ALA A 138 -2.05 14.31 -1.16
CA ALA A 138 -3.32 13.62 -1.35
C ALA A 138 -4.42 14.17 -0.43
N TRP A 139 -4.08 14.43 0.84
CA TRP A 139 -4.98 15.11 1.77
C TRP A 139 -5.37 16.50 1.24
N SER A 140 -4.40 17.28 0.77
CA SER A 140 -4.59 18.60 0.14
C SER A 140 -5.57 18.56 -1.04
N TYR A 141 -5.51 17.50 -1.84
CA TYR A 141 -6.37 17.27 -3.00
C TYR A 141 -7.74 16.64 -2.65
N GLY A 142 -8.05 16.45 -1.37
CA GLY A 142 -9.34 15.93 -0.93
C GLY A 142 -9.48 14.41 -1.07
N ALA A 143 -8.39 13.66 -0.89
CA ALA A 143 -8.45 12.20 -0.82
C ALA A 143 -9.47 11.72 0.24
N PRO A 144 -10.27 10.67 -0.04
CA PRO A 144 -11.20 10.11 0.93
C PRO A 144 -10.52 9.63 2.22
N ASP A 145 -11.19 9.79 3.37
CA ASP A 145 -10.62 9.43 4.68
C ASP A 145 -10.24 7.94 4.78
N ASN A 146 -11.05 7.05 4.21
CA ASN A 146 -10.75 5.61 4.16
C ASN A 146 -9.52 5.31 3.28
N PHE A 147 -9.26 6.10 2.23
CA PHE A 147 -8.02 6.00 1.44
C PHE A 147 -6.81 6.52 2.23
N LEU A 148 -6.98 7.63 2.97
CA LEU A 148 -5.96 8.13 3.87
C LEU A 148 -5.62 7.10 4.98
N LYS A 149 -6.61 6.35 5.50
CA LYS A 149 -6.36 5.23 6.42
C LYS A 149 -5.51 4.12 5.81
N CYS A 150 -5.69 3.80 4.52
CA CYS A 150 -4.79 2.89 3.82
C CYS A 150 -3.36 3.44 3.80
N SER A 151 -3.19 4.75 3.60
CA SER A 151 -1.87 5.40 3.58
C SER A 151 -1.22 5.52 4.95
N GLU A 152 -2.01 5.68 6.01
CA GLU A 152 -1.53 5.63 7.40
C GLU A 152 -0.91 4.27 7.69
N PHE A 153 -1.55 3.16 7.28
CA PHE A 153 -0.98 1.83 7.45
C PHE A 153 0.19 1.54 6.50
N HIS A 154 0.05 1.87 5.21
CA HIS A 154 1.08 1.60 4.20
C HIS A 154 2.29 2.54 4.29
N ASN A 155 2.16 3.65 5.02
CA ASN A 155 3.12 4.73 5.27
C ASN A 155 3.44 5.69 4.11
N HIS A 156 2.77 5.57 2.97
CA HIS A 156 2.86 6.51 1.85
C HIS A 156 1.73 6.24 0.86
N ILE A 157 1.54 7.12 -0.10
CA ILE A 157 0.65 6.86 -1.24
C ILE A 157 1.51 6.53 -2.46
N CYS A 158 1.22 5.39 -3.08
CA CYS A 158 1.77 4.99 -4.35
C CYS A 158 0.66 4.40 -5.24
N PRO A 159 0.88 4.29 -6.57
CA PRO A 159 -0.14 3.75 -7.47
C PRO A 159 -0.53 2.32 -7.13
N GLY A 160 0.38 1.54 -6.53
CA GLY A 160 0.09 0.19 -6.05
C GLY A 160 -0.85 0.16 -4.83
N LEU A 161 -0.81 1.18 -3.98
CA LEU A 161 -1.78 1.32 -2.88
C LEU A 161 -3.13 1.77 -3.43
N SER A 162 -3.14 2.77 -4.33
CA SER A 162 -4.34 3.24 -5.02
C SER A 162 -5.05 2.10 -5.76
N SER A 163 -4.31 1.21 -6.43
CA SER A 163 -4.91 0.05 -7.09
C SER A 163 -5.61 -0.89 -6.11
N GLY A 164 -5.08 -1.05 -4.88
CA GLY A 164 -5.73 -1.87 -3.86
C GLY A 164 -6.98 -1.25 -3.28
N TYR A 165 -6.99 0.08 -3.13
CA TYR A 165 -8.19 0.83 -2.77
C TYR A 165 -9.28 0.60 -3.82
N LEU A 166 -8.96 0.81 -5.11
CA LEU A 166 -9.91 0.60 -6.22
C LEU A 166 -10.42 -0.84 -6.29
N ILE A 167 -9.56 -1.84 -6.05
CA ILE A 167 -9.97 -3.25 -6.01
C ILE A 167 -10.93 -3.51 -4.84
N ALA A 168 -10.67 -2.95 -3.65
CA ALA A 168 -11.54 -3.13 -2.50
C ALA A 168 -12.92 -2.48 -2.72
N GLU A 169 -12.96 -1.27 -3.29
CA GLU A 169 -14.22 -0.61 -3.66
C GLU A 169 -14.98 -1.43 -4.71
N TYR A 170 -14.29 -1.90 -5.77
CA TYR A 170 -14.88 -2.77 -6.80
C TYR A 170 -15.52 -4.03 -6.20
N ILE A 171 -14.82 -4.66 -5.25
CA ILE A 171 -15.33 -5.85 -4.53
C ILE A 171 -16.57 -5.49 -3.72
N GLY A 172 -16.54 -4.37 -2.99
CA GLY A 172 -17.67 -3.89 -2.20
C GLY A 172 -18.92 -3.62 -3.05
N GLU A 173 -18.75 -3.06 -4.24
CA GLU A 173 -19.83 -2.74 -5.17
C GLU A 173 -20.42 -3.98 -5.88
N ASN A 174 -19.57 -4.93 -6.27
CA ASN A 174 -19.96 -6.00 -7.19
C ASN A 174 -20.12 -7.38 -6.53
N TYR A 175 -19.54 -7.61 -5.35
CA TYR A 175 -19.48 -8.95 -4.73
C TYR A 175 -20.00 -9.00 -3.28
N PRO A 176 -21.11 -8.32 -2.91
CA PRO A 176 -21.55 -8.25 -1.53
C PRO A 176 -21.76 -9.64 -0.90
N LEU A 177 -21.34 -9.77 0.36
CA LEU A 177 -21.49 -11.01 1.13
C LEU A 177 -22.96 -11.30 1.48
N GLY A 178 -23.38 -12.52 1.24
CA GLY A 178 -24.61 -13.10 1.79
C GLY A 178 -24.44 -13.66 3.21
N ALA A 179 -25.52 -14.23 3.73
CA ALA A 179 -25.52 -14.84 5.06
C ALA A 179 -24.58 -16.06 5.13
N GLY A 180 -23.66 -16.04 6.11
CA GLY A 180 -22.69 -17.12 6.32
C GLY A 180 -21.53 -17.14 5.33
N GLU A 181 -21.42 -16.12 4.47
CA GLU A 181 -20.31 -15.94 3.54
C GLU A 181 -19.19 -15.10 4.16
N SER A 182 -17.97 -15.32 3.68
CA SER A 182 -16.78 -14.56 4.06
C SER A 182 -15.84 -14.44 2.87
N TYR A 183 -15.03 -13.39 2.84
CA TYR A 183 -13.98 -13.25 1.84
C TYR A 183 -12.70 -13.96 2.26
N THR A 184 -12.02 -14.54 1.27
CA THR A 184 -10.59 -14.86 1.30
C THR A 184 -9.95 -14.20 0.08
N TRP A 185 -8.93 -13.38 0.29
CA TRP A 185 -8.14 -12.77 -0.79
C TRP A 185 -6.83 -13.54 -1.01
N ILE A 186 -6.58 -13.91 -2.26
CA ILE A 186 -5.28 -14.43 -2.69
C ILE A 186 -4.58 -13.35 -3.51
N GLY A 187 -3.70 -12.59 -2.86
CA GLY A 187 -2.89 -11.55 -3.49
C GLY A 187 -1.75 -12.17 -4.30
N CYS A 188 -1.94 -12.30 -5.61
CA CYS A 188 -0.99 -12.96 -6.51
C CYS A 188 -1.03 -12.31 -7.91
N PRO A 189 0.04 -11.62 -8.39
CA PRO A 189 1.27 -11.34 -7.67
C PRO A 189 1.01 -10.33 -6.55
N ASN A 190 1.94 -10.25 -5.60
CA ASN A 190 1.84 -9.32 -4.49
C ASN A 190 2.45 -7.95 -4.79
N TRP A 191 1.80 -6.90 -4.32
CA TRP A 191 2.35 -5.55 -4.23
C TRP A 191 1.60 -4.73 -3.18
N CYS A 192 1.83 -3.42 -3.12
CA CYS A 192 1.23 -2.50 -2.14
C CYS A 192 -0.30 -2.60 -1.99
N LYS A 193 -1.03 -3.18 -2.95
CA LYS A 193 -2.48 -3.30 -2.87
C LYS A 193 -2.95 -4.14 -1.69
N GLU A 194 -2.15 -5.11 -1.22
CA GLU A 194 -2.59 -6.00 -0.16
C GLU A 194 -2.81 -5.24 1.15
N ASP A 195 -2.11 -4.11 1.33
CA ASP A 195 -2.26 -3.27 2.52
C ASP A 195 -3.60 -2.50 2.49
N ALA A 196 -4.02 -1.99 1.34
CA ALA A 196 -5.35 -1.40 1.20
C ALA A 196 -6.47 -2.44 1.39
N ILE A 197 -6.29 -3.65 0.84
CA ILE A 197 -7.25 -4.76 1.00
C ILE A 197 -7.35 -5.18 2.47
N GLN A 198 -6.22 -5.24 3.20
CA GLN A 198 -6.20 -5.49 4.64
C GLN A 198 -7.01 -4.44 5.40
N VAL A 199 -6.79 -3.16 5.10
CA VAL A 199 -7.43 -2.05 5.82
C VAL A 199 -8.92 -1.97 5.53
N LEU A 200 -9.34 -2.10 4.26
CA LEU A 200 -10.73 -1.84 3.85
C LEU A 200 -11.65 -3.05 4.00
N LEU A 201 -11.13 -4.26 3.73
CA LEU A 201 -11.93 -5.49 3.77
C LEU A 201 -11.70 -6.33 5.03
N ASP A 202 -10.83 -5.87 5.93
CA ASP A 202 -10.46 -6.57 7.17
C ASP A 202 -9.88 -7.99 6.93
N LEU A 203 -9.20 -8.16 5.79
CA LEU A 203 -8.62 -9.43 5.37
C LEU A 203 -7.14 -9.49 5.70
N THR A 204 -6.75 -10.21 6.76
CA THR A 204 -5.36 -10.24 7.23
C THR A 204 -4.78 -11.66 7.25
N PRO A 205 -3.44 -11.81 7.18
CA PRO A 205 -2.81 -13.12 7.29
C PRO A 205 -3.11 -13.77 8.66
N GLY A 206 -3.17 -12.96 9.73
CA GLY A 206 -3.52 -13.42 11.07
C GLY A 206 -4.96 -13.95 11.19
N LYS A 207 -5.91 -13.34 10.46
CA LYS A 207 -7.29 -13.83 10.33
C LYS A 207 -7.43 -15.00 9.35
N LYS A 208 -6.34 -15.41 8.70
CA LYS A 208 -6.28 -16.47 7.67
C LYS A 208 -7.19 -16.19 6.46
N SER A 209 -7.54 -14.93 6.25
CA SER A 209 -8.39 -14.44 5.16
C SER A 209 -7.60 -13.72 4.06
N LEU A 210 -6.29 -13.53 4.26
CA LEU A 210 -5.35 -13.06 3.24
C LEU A 210 -4.20 -14.05 3.05
N VAL A 211 -3.95 -14.45 1.81
CA VAL A 211 -2.73 -15.16 1.41
C VAL A 211 -2.02 -14.36 0.34
N VAL A 212 -0.74 -14.08 0.56
CA VAL A 212 0.09 -13.28 -0.33
C VAL A 212 1.10 -14.20 -1.02
N LYS A 213 1.12 -14.18 -2.36
CA LYS A 213 1.98 -15.02 -3.19
C LYS A 213 2.73 -14.19 -4.23
N GLN A 214 4.00 -14.54 -4.40
CA GLN A 214 4.83 -14.01 -5.48
C GLN A 214 4.48 -14.75 -6.78
N ARG A 215 4.33 -14.01 -7.87
CA ARG A 215 4.25 -14.55 -9.24
C ARG A 215 5.12 -13.69 -10.14
N PRO A 216 6.31 -14.18 -10.55
CA PRO A 216 7.27 -13.36 -11.29
C PRO A 216 6.72 -12.94 -12.65
N GLY A 217 7.17 -11.79 -13.15
CA GLY A 217 6.97 -11.38 -14.55
C GLY A 217 5.65 -10.68 -14.89
N GLU A 218 4.74 -10.48 -13.94
CA GLU A 218 3.43 -9.86 -14.22
C GLU A 218 3.44 -8.32 -14.11
N LEU A 219 4.14 -7.76 -13.11
CA LEU A 219 4.03 -6.32 -12.79
C LEU A 219 4.82 -5.40 -13.72
N PHE A 220 4.11 -4.40 -14.27
CA PHE A 220 4.63 -3.39 -15.19
C PHE A 220 5.27 -3.98 -16.47
N VAL A 221 4.86 -5.20 -16.83
CA VAL A 221 5.23 -5.87 -18.09
C VAL A 221 4.03 -5.92 -19.04
N LYS A 222 2.82 -6.02 -18.49
CA LYS A 222 1.54 -5.98 -19.19
C LYS A 222 0.74 -4.77 -18.70
N GLU A 223 -0.13 -4.23 -19.55
CA GLU A 223 -1.06 -3.17 -19.16
C GLU A 223 -2.12 -3.71 -18.19
N LYS A 224 -2.63 -4.92 -18.42
CA LYS A 224 -3.65 -5.57 -17.58
C LYS A 224 -3.13 -6.90 -16.98
N PRO A 225 -2.17 -6.89 -16.06
CA PRO A 225 -1.77 -8.10 -15.35
C PRO A 225 -2.89 -8.54 -14.40
N PHE A 226 -2.87 -9.82 -14.05
CA PHE A 226 -3.67 -10.31 -12.93
C PHE A 226 -3.34 -9.51 -11.66
N ALA A 227 -4.37 -9.25 -10.85
CA ALA A 227 -4.24 -8.55 -9.58
C ALA A 227 -4.38 -9.52 -8.40
N GLY A 228 -5.33 -10.42 -8.43
CA GLY A 228 -5.52 -11.38 -7.36
C GLY A 228 -6.84 -12.12 -7.55
N ILE A 229 -7.14 -12.98 -6.59
CA ILE A 229 -8.36 -13.79 -6.61
C ILE A 229 -9.15 -13.50 -5.34
N LEU A 230 -10.42 -13.17 -5.52
CA LEU A 230 -11.38 -13.19 -4.43
C LEU A 230 -12.04 -14.56 -4.39
N ILE A 231 -12.12 -15.14 -3.20
CA ILE A 231 -12.92 -16.33 -2.91
C ILE A 231 -13.97 -15.94 -1.88
N ILE A 232 -15.24 -16.13 -2.22
CA ILE A 232 -16.39 -15.95 -1.34
C ILE A 232 -16.76 -17.34 -0.83
N TRP A 233 -16.48 -17.59 0.44
CA TRP A 233 -16.62 -18.89 1.06
C TRP A 233 -17.84 -18.95 1.97
N ASN A 234 -18.70 -19.95 1.77
CA ASN A 234 -19.80 -20.25 2.68
C ASN A 234 -19.45 -21.41 3.60
N ASP A 235 -19.30 -21.13 4.89
CA ASP A 235 -18.86 -22.14 5.84
C ASP A 235 -19.93 -23.19 6.18
N THR A 236 -21.21 -22.88 5.90
CA THR A 236 -22.33 -23.81 6.14
C THR A 236 -22.39 -24.88 5.06
N THR A 237 -22.26 -24.48 3.79
CA THR A 237 -22.34 -25.41 2.65
C THR A 237 -21.00 -26.04 2.30
N LYS A 238 -19.88 -25.49 2.83
CA LYS A 238 -18.50 -25.89 2.49
C LYS A 238 -18.21 -25.78 0.98
N LEU A 239 -18.80 -24.77 0.36
CA LEU A 239 -18.61 -24.40 -1.03
C LEU A 239 -18.29 -22.90 -1.11
N GLY A 240 -17.47 -22.54 -2.09
CA GLY A 240 -17.19 -21.15 -2.41
C GLY A 240 -17.35 -20.87 -3.89
N ARG A 241 -17.39 -19.58 -4.20
CA ARG A 241 -17.25 -19.04 -5.56
C ARG A 241 -16.04 -18.13 -5.59
N GLY A 242 -15.32 -18.13 -6.70
CA GLY A 242 -14.12 -17.33 -6.88
C GLY A 242 -14.14 -16.53 -8.17
N VAL A 243 -13.37 -15.45 -8.20
CA VAL A 243 -13.15 -14.61 -9.38
C VAL A 243 -11.72 -14.09 -9.36
N ALA A 244 -11.03 -14.19 -10.50
CA ALA A 244 -9.74 -13.56 -10.69
C ALA A 244 -9.95 -12.14 -11.23
N PHE A 245 -9.17 -11.18 -10.74
CA PHE A 245 -9.18 -9.80 -11.22
C PHE A 245 -7.93 -9.46 -12.00
N GLN A 246 -8.05 -8.46 -12.87
CA GLN A 246 -6.94 -7.73 -13.47
C GLN A 246 -7.04 -6.25 -13.13
N TYR A 247 -5.90 -5.54 -13.18
CA TYR A 247 -5.83 -4.10 -12.96
C TYR A 247 -5.23 -3.41 -14.19
N ASP A 248 -5.86 -2.33 -14.66
CA ASP A 248 -5.44 -1.59 -15.84
C ASP A 248 -4.38 -0.51 -15.53
N TRP A 249 -3.12 -0.92 -15.61
CA TRP A 249 -1.99 0.00 -15.57
C TRP A 249 -1.88 0.87 -16.82
N GLY A 250 -2.43 0.45 -17.96
CA GLY A 250 -2.47 1.25 -19.18
C GLY A 250 -3.31 2.50 -18.96
N GLU A 251 -4.51 2.32 -18.39
CA GLU A 251 -5.40 3.43 -18.05
C GLU A 251 -4.80 4.32 -16.96
N THR A 252 -4.17 3.74 -15.94
CA THR A 252 -3.41 4.50 -14.92
C THR A 252 -2.34 5.39 -15.57
N CYS A 253 -1.58 4.84 -16.52
CA CYS A 253 -0.53 5.56 -17.23
C CYS A 253 -1.10 6.68 -18.11
N ASN A 254 -2.16 6.38 -18.87
CA ASN A 254 -2.86 7.32 -19.75
C ASN A 254 -3.39 8.55 -18.98
N LEU A 255 -4.12 8.32 -17.89
CA LEU A 255 -4.71 9.40 -17.10
C LEU A 255 -3.68 10.23 -16.32
N SER A 256 -2.49 9.68 -16.08
CA SER A 256 -1.44 10.32 -15.30
C SER A 256 -0.28 10.89 -16.12
N ASP A 257 -0.35 10.80 -17.45
CA ASP A 257 0.71 11.21 -18.38
C ASP A 257 2.09 10.63 -18.00
N VAL A 258 2.15 9.31 -17.82
CA VAL A 258 3.39 8.56 -17.55
C VAL A 258 3.48 7.32 -18.43
N ASN A 259 4.68 6.77 -18.60
CA ASN A 259 4.86 5.49 -19.30
C ASN A 259 5.06 4.34 -18.32
N LEU A 260 4.57 3.15 -18.70
CA LEU A 260 4.72 1.94 -17.88
C LEU A 260 6.20 1.60 -17.58
N SER A 261 7.10 1.87 -18.53
CA SER A 261 8.55 1.69 -18.36
C SER A 261 9.16 2.61 -17.30
N ASP A 262 8.55 3.77 -17.04
CA ASP A 262 9.10 4.79 -16.14
C ASP A 262 8.96 4.38 -14.66
N PHE A 263 8.17 3.34 -14.37
CA PHE A 263 8.13 2.72 -13.05
C PHE A 263 9.39 1.91 -12.71
N LYS A 264 10.16 1.51 -13.73
CA LYS A 264 11.42 0.74 -13.63
C LYS A 264 12.51 1.37 -14.51
N PRO A 265 12.87 2.65 -14.28
CA PRO A 265 13.86 3.32 -15.11
C PRO A 265 15.26 2.78 -14.82
N SER A 266 16.17 2.93 -15.77
CA SER A 266 17.60 2.63 -15.58
C SER A 266 18.15 3.39 -14.36
N GLY A 267 18.88 2.68 -13.49
CA GLY A 267 19.37 3.22 -12.22
C GLY A 267 18.41 3.08 -11.04
N GLY A 268 17.17 2.60 -11.27
CA GLY A 268 16.21 2.32 -10.20
C GLY A 268 15.95 3.53 -9.31
N LYS A 269 15.99 3.34 -7.99
CA LYS A 269 15.71 4.40 -6.99
C LYS A 269 16.66 5.59 -7.03
N ALA A 270 17.85 5.45 -7.63
CA ALA A 270 18.80 6.55 -7.77
C ALA A 270 18.40 7.51 -8.91
N ASN A 271 17.53 7.07 -9.82
CA ASN A 271 16.99 7.90 -10.89
C ASN A 271 15.73 8.63 -10.36
N PRO A 272 15.68 9.98 -10.39
CA PRO A 272 14.50 10.74 -9.94
C PRO A 272 13.20 10.30 -10.62
N LEU A 273 13.26 9.85 -11.88
CA LEU A 273 12.11 9.34 -12.63
C LEU A 273 11.39 8.20 -11.89
N PHE A 274 12.11 7.39 -11.11
CA PHE A 274 11.50 6.33 -10.30
C PHE A 274 10.48 6.90 -9.32
N TRP A 275 10.79 8.05 -8.71
CA TRP A 275 9.94 8.67 -7.71
C TRP A 275 8.88 9.55 -8.34
N THR A 276 9.28 10.41 -9.29
CA THR A 276 8.35 11.35 -9.92
C THR A 276 7.23 10.63 -10.69
N THR A 277 7.51 9.51 -11.36
CA THR A 277 6.46 8.69 -12.01
C THR A 277 5.45 8.16 -11.00
N ARG A 278 5.89 7.74 -9.81
CA ARG A 278 4.98 7.26 -8.75
C ARG A 278 4.16 8.39 -8.15
N ILE A 279 4.74 9.58 -7.98
CA ILE A 279 4.04 10.77 -7.51
C ILE A 279 2.97 11.18 -8.54
N LYS A 280 3.36 11.34 -9.81
CA LYS A 280 2.45 11.66 -10.93
C LYS A 280 1.28 10.70 -11.00
N ALA A 281 1.57 9.39 -11.02
CA ALA A 281 0.52 8.38 -11.08
C ALA A 281 -0.34 8.33 -9.82
N SER A 282 0.20 8.64 -8.63
CA SER A 282 -0.62 8.68 -7.41
C SER A 282 -1.59 9.86 -7.43
N PHE A 283 -1.13 11.04 -7.85
CA PHE A 283 -1.96 12.24 -7.91
C PHE A 283 -2.94 12.21 -9.08
N GLY A 284 -2.51 11.73 -10.25
CA GLY A 284 -3.35 11.61 -11.45
C GLY A 284 -4.55 10.68 -11.26
N LEU A 285 -4.46 9.71 -10.35
CA LEU A 285 -5.56 8.80 -10.02
C LEU A 285 -6.59 9.40 -9.04
N LEU A 286 -6.24 10.42 -8.24
CA LEU A 286 -7.13 10.95 -7.20
C LEU A 286 -8.50 11.41 -7.73
N PRO A 287 -8.61 12.11 -8.87
CA PRO A 287 -9.92 12.49 -9.44
C PRO A 287 -10.81 11.29 -9.82
N TYR A 288 -10.24 10.10 -9.96
CA TYR A 288 -10.90 8.86 -10.39
C TYR A 288 -10.93 7.81 -9.28
N ILE A 289 -10.52 8.14 -8.05
CA ILE A 289 -10.35 7.16 -6.97
C ILE A 289 -11.68 6.49 -6.54
N GLY A 290 -12.81 7.13 -6.84
CA GLY A 290 -14.17 6.59 -6.64
C GLY A 290 -14.81 5.99 -7.89
N GLN A 291 -14.03 5.63 -8.92
CA GLN A 291 -14.51 5.03 -10.17
C GLN A 291 -13.77 3.71 -10.44
N PRO A 292 -13.96 2.67 -9.59
CA PRO A 292 -13.17 1.45 -9.66
C PRO A 292 -13.31 0.68 -10.98
N ASP A 293 -14.47 0.70 -11.63
CA ASP A 293 -14.72 0.03 -12.93
C ASP A 293 -13.82 0.50 -14.06
N MET A 294 -13.23 1.70 -13.95
CA MET A 294 -12.28 2.21 -14.96
C MET A 294 -10.97 1.40 -14.97
N PHE A 295 -10.60 0.81 -13.84
CA PHE A 295 -9.29 0.19 -13.64
C PHE A 295 -9.37 -1.30 -13.33
N VAL A 296 -10.46 -1.73 -12.68
CA VAL A 296 -10.62 -3.10 -12.19
C VAL A 296 -11.64 -3.83 -13.03
N SER A 297 -11.30 -5.05 -13.45
CA SER A 297 -12.25 -5.92 -14.14
C SER A 297 -11.97 -7.40 -13.82
N PRO A 298 -12.97 -8.28 -13.93
CA PRO A 298 -12.76 -9.71 -13.88
C PRO A 298 -11.83 -10.14 -15.02
N ALA A 299 -10.84 -10.95 -14.70
CA ALA A 299 -9.96 -11.64 -15.64
C ALA A 299 -10.45 -13.08 -15.92
N SER A 300 -11.53 -13.51 -15.25
CA SER A 300 -12.21 -14.79 -15.43
C SER A 300 -13.70 -14.61 -15.21
N ASP A 301 -14.50 -15.57 -15.68
CA ASP A 301 -15.85 -15.78 -15.14
C ASP A 301 -15.77 -16.22 -13.67
N GLU A 302 -16.91 -16.16 -12.95
CA GLU A 302 -17.01 -16.78 -11.62
C GLU A 302 -16.88 -18.30 -11.72
N PHE A 303 -16.12 -18.90 -10.81
CA PHE A 303 -15.87 -20.34 -10.75
C PHE A 303 -16.15 -20.92 -9.38
N ASN A 304 -16.49 -22.21 -9.32
CA ASN A 304 -16.68 -22.90 -8.05
C ASN A 304 -15.35 -23.20 -7.36
N VAL A 305 -15.33 -23.10 -6.04
CA VAL A 305 -14.17 -23.40 -5.20
C VAL A 305 -14.56 -24.48 -4.19
N THR A 306 -13.87 -25.61 -4.23
CA THR A 306 -14.03 -26.69 -3.25
C THR A 306 -13.22 -26.43 -1.98
N SER A 307 -13.53 -27.17 -0.90
CA SER A 307 -12.73 -27.12 0.33
C SER A 307 -11.27 -27.51 0.09
N GLU A 308 -11.03 -28.49 -0.80
CA GLU A 308 -9.68 -28.93 -1.14
C GLU A 308 -8.90 -27.83 -1.85
N GLN A 309 -9.48 -27.25 -2.91
CA GLN A 309 -8.87 -26.12 -3.62
C GLN A 309 -8.60 -24.94 -2.70
N LEU A 310 -9.55 -24.56 -1.83
CA LEU A 310 -9.36 -23.49 -0.86
C LEU A 310 -8.16 -23.77 0.07
N ASN A 311 -7.91 -25.03 0.44
CA ASN A 311 -6.73 -25.39 1.22
C ASN A 311 -5.45 -25.35 0.38
N GLN A 312 -5.47 -25.88 -0.85
CA GLN A 312 -4.31 -25.93 -1.74
C GLN A 312 -3.83 -24.52 -2.13
N VAL A 313 -4.74 -23.61 -2.48
CA VAL A 313 -4.35 -22.24 -2.84
C VAL A 313 -3.71 -21.47 -1.69
N LYS A 314 -3.80 -21.94 -0.44
CA LYS A 314 -3.10 -21.37 0.72
C LYS A 314 -1.68 -21.92 0.90
N MET A 315 -1.34 -23.05 0.26
CA MET A 315 -0.04 -23.71 0.42
C MET A 315 1.07 -23.01 -0.38
N ALA A 316 2.29 -23.07 0.14
CA ALA A 316 3.46 -22.55 -0.55
C ALA A 316 3.73 -23.35 -1.83
N GLY A 317 4.14 -22.65 -2.90
CA GLY A 317 4.50 -23.25 -4.19
C GLY A 317 3.33 -23.65 -5.09
N VAL A 318 2.08 -23.58 -4.63
CA VAL A 318 0.90 -23.76 -5.48
C VAL A 318 0.62 -22.45 -6.23
N ASP A 319 0.59 -22.47 -7.57
CA ASP A 319 0.07 -21.35 -8.36
C ASP A 319 -1.47 -21.35 -8.23
N PRO A 320 -2.06 -20.34 -7.57
CA PRO A 320 -3.49 -20.34 -7.31
C PRO A 320 -4.33 -20.21 -8.58
N TYR A 321 -3.79 -19.67 -9.66
CA TYR A 321 -4.52 -19.56 -10.93
C TYR A 321 -4.63 -20.91 -11.62
N VAL A 322 -3.61 -21.76 -11.52
CA VAL A 322 -3.63 -23.12 -12.08
C VAL A 322 -4.54 -24.03 -11.24
N GLU A 323 -4.38 -23.99 -9.92
CA GLU A 323 -5.18 -24.80 -8.98
C GLU A 323 -6.70 -24.54 -9.09
N LEU A 324 -7.07 -23.29 -9.41
CA LEU A 324 -8.46 -22.89 -9.60
C LEU A 324 -8.94 -23.00 -11.05
N GLY A 325 -8.09 -23.48 -11.97
CA GLY A 325 -8.44 -23.64 -13.39
C GLY A 325 -8.65 -22.33 -14.15
N VAL A 326 -8.10 -21.22 -13.66
CA VAL A 326 -8.16 -19.90 -14.32
C VAL A 326 -7.15 -19.82 -15.47
N VAL A 327 -6.00 -20.48 -15.32
CA VAL A 327 -4.98 -20.60 -16.37
C VAL A 327 -4.55 -22.05 -16.50
N GLU A 328 -4.23 -22.44 -17.72
CA GLU A 328 -3.61 -23.74 -17.96
C GLU A 328 -2.20 -23.78 -17.33
N PRO A 329 -1.75 -24.94 -16.82
CA PRO A 329 -0.36 -25.12 -16.43
C PRO A 329 0.54 -24.82 -17.63
N THR A 330 1.55 -23.96 -17.46
CA THR A 330 2.59 -23.82 -18.48
C THR A 330 3.35 -25.14 -18.59
N GLU A 331 3.46 -25.71 -19.80
CA GLU A 331 4.39 -26.82 -20.06
C GLU A 331 5.80 -26.41 -19.64
N VAL A 332 6.27 -26.97 -18.52
CA VAL A 332 7.63 -26.73 -18.07
C VAL A 332 8.52 -27.74 -18.78
N ARG A 333 9.36 -27.27 -19.71
CA ARG A 333 10.32 -28.16 -20.38
C ARG A 333 11.22 -28.83 -19.34
N GLY A 334 11.10 -30.15 -19.23
CA GLY A 334 11.85 -30.96 -18.29
C GLY A 334 11.10 -31.35 -17.01
N ASP A 335 9.82 -30.97 -16.91
CA ASP A 335 8.86 -31.55 -15.96
C ASP A 335 8.33 -32.86 -16.57
N PHE A 336 8.75 -33.99 -16.01
CA PHE A 336 8.43 -35.33 -16.51
C PHE A 336 7.40 -36.03 -15.62
N ASP A 337 7.10 -35.51 -14.42
CA ASP A 337 6.00 -36.01 -13.59
C ASP A 337 4.72 -35.17 -13.66
N GLY A 338 4.76 -34.02 -14.32
CA GLY A 338 3.63 -33.13 -14.54
C GLY A 338 3.25 -32.29 -13.31
N ASP A 339 4.16 -32.12 -12.34
CA ASP A 339 3.90 -31.35 -11.11
C ASP A 339 4.04 -29.83 -11.29
N GLY A 340 4.39 -29.38 -12.50
CA GLY A 340 4.57 -27.98 -12.87
C GLY A 340 5.93 -27.41 -12.43
N ARG A 341 6.88 -28.23 -12.01
CA ARG A 341 8.23 -27.84 -11.57
C ARG A 341 9.30 -28.70 -12.24
N VAL A 342 10.55 -28.24 -12.24
CA VAL A 342 11.71 -29.08 -12.62
C VAL A 342 12.49 -29.38 -11.36
N THR A 343 12.41 -30.63 -10.91
CA THR A 343 13.03 -31.11 -9.68
C THR A 343 13.99 -32.26 -9.95
N SER A 344 14.61 -32.77 -8.88
CA SER A 344 15.38 -34.01 -8.95
C SER A 344 14.53 -35.24 -9.29
N ALA A 345 13.22 -35.20 -9.05
CA ALA A 345 12.33 -36.30 -9.41
C ALA A 345 12.21 -36.40 -10.94
N ASP A 346 12.02 -35.29 -11.63
CA ASP A 346 12.00 -35.21 -13.08
C ASP A 346 13.31 -35.66 -13.71
N ALA A 347 14.43 -35.22 -13.13
CA ALA A 347 15.76 -35.67 -13.56
C ALA A 347 15.93 -37.18 -13.38
N LEU A 348 15.38 -37.77 -12.31
CA LEU A 348 15.43 -39.21 -12.06
C LEU A 348 14.53 -39.97 -13.04
N ILE A 349 13.33 -39.48 -13.33
CA ILE A 349 12.40 -40.05 -14.32
C ILE A 349 13.07 -40.05 -15.70
N LEU A 350 13.65 -38.92 -16.11
CA LEU A 350 14.38 -38.81 -17.36
C LEU A 350 15.57 -39.78 -17.42
N LEU A 351 16.33 -39.89 -16.32
CA LEU A 351 17.46 -40.83 -16.25
C LEU A 351 16.99 -42.28 -16.36
N GLN A 352 15.92 -42.65 -15.66
CA GLN A 352 15.32 -43.99 -15.71
C GLN A 352 14.83 -44.32 -17.12
N ALA A 353 14.22 -43.37 -17.81
CA ALA A 353 13.80 -43.52 -19.20
C ALA A 353 15.00 -43.68 -20.14
N ALA A 354 16.05 -42.86 -19.97
CA ALA A 354 17.27 -42.92 -20.77
C ALA A 354 18.03 -44.25 -20.62
N VAL A 355 17.95 -44.91 -19.47
CA VAL A 355 18.53 -46.25 -19.25
C VAL A 355 17.54 -47.40 -19.52
N GLY A 356 16.36 -47.10 -20.06
CA GLY A 356 15.35 -48.11 -20.43
C GLY A 356 14.66 -48.80 -19.25
N LYS A 357 14.72 -48.21 -18.04
CA LYS A 357 14.00 -48.74 -16.88
C LYS A 357 12.50 -48.45 -16.92
N ILE A 358 12.13 -47.34 -17.56
CA ILE A 358 10.74 -46.93 -17.79
C ILE A 358 10.59 -46.41 -19.22
N THR A 359 9.35 -46.20 -19.66
CA THR A 359 9.02 -45.50 -20.91
C THR A 359 8.28 -44.22 -20.55
N LEU A 360 8.68 -43.10 -21.17
CA LEU A 360 8.05 -41.79 -21.03
C LEU A 360 6.87 -41.65 -21.97
#